data_AF-A0A6C0HI23-F1
#
_entry.id   AF-A0A6C0HI23-F1
#
_cell.length_a   1.000
_cell.length_b   1.000
_cell.length_c   1.000
_cell.angle_alpha   90.00
_cell.angle_beta   90.00
_cell.angle_gamma   90.00
#
_symmetry.space_group_name_H-M   'P 1'
#
loop_
_entity.id
_entity.type
_entity.pdbx_description
1 polymer ?
#
loop_
_entity_poly.entity_id
_entity_poly.type
_entity_poly.pdbx_seq_one_letter_code
_entity_poly.pdbx_strand_id
1 'polypeptide(L)'
;MAKKQITWLELVKQKLNARKAKGEHPSISDVATEAKKDWISIKAGTHALYEQGKSKFFGKKKTKKTQKVGKKNKKGTDVASILSHIKLCPKCKKTVKKALGKRMKKGGDEPVEEEQKRYVKEEEEVVEDNDEQLSQFA
;
A
#
# COMPACT_ATOMS: atom_id res chain seq x y z
N MET A 1 1.00 -33.02 18.74
CA MET A 1 0.34 -32.61 17.49
C MET A 1 0.97 -31.31 17.02
N ALA A 2 1.51 -31.26 15.80
CA ALA A 2 2.02 -30.00 15.25
C ALA A 2 0.86 -29.06 14.91
N LYS A 3 0.94 -27.79 15.31
CA LYS A 3 -0.09 -26.79 14.98
C LYS A 3 -0.07 -26.54 13.46
N LYS A 4 -1.24 -26.37 12.85
CA LYS A 4 -1.33 -26.14 11.40
C LYS A 4 -1.10 -24.67 11.11
N GLN A 5 -0.21 -24.36 10.16
CA GLN A 5 -0.03 -22.99 9.71
C GLN A 5 -1.28 -22.51 8.94
N ILE A 6 -1.81 -21.35 9.31
CA ILE A 6 -2.97 -20.75 8.66
C ILE A 6 -2.71 -19.27 8.35
N THR A 7 -3.27 -18.80 7.24
CA THR A 7 -3.27 -17.38 6.87
C THR A 7 -4.61 -16.73 7.21
N TRP A 8 -4.64 -15.40 7.36
CA TRP A 8 -5.85 -14.65 7.64
C TRP A 8 -7.00 -14.98 6.66
N LEU A 9 -6.70 -14.97 5.36
CA LEU A 9 -7.65 -15.30 4.30
C LEU A 9 -8.22 -16.71 4.43
N GLU A 10 -7.39 -17.65 4.86
CA GLU A 10 -7.75 -19.07 4.97
C GLU A 10 -8.61 -19.33 6.19
N LEU A 11 -8.36 -18.64 7.31
CA LEU A 11 -9.22 -18.62 8.49
C LEU A 11 -10.62 -18.09 8.15
N VAL A 12 -10.69 -16.96 7.44
CA VAL A 12 -11.98 -16.36 7.03
C VAL A 12 -12.74 -17.32 6.09
N LYS A 13 -12.05 -17.94 5.12
CA LYS A 13 -12.67 -18.93 4.23
C LYS A 13 -13.20 -20.15 4.98
N GLN A 14 -12.48 -20.66 5.97
CA GLN A 14 -12.94 -21.79 6.79
C GLN A 14 -14.23 -21.44 7.54
N LYS A 15 -14.27 -20.28 8.21
CA LYS A 15 -15.47 -19.85 8.93
C LYS A 15 -16.66 -19.58 7.99
N LEU A 16 -16.41 -18.99 6.82
CA LEU A 16 -17.44 -18.83 5.79
C LEU A 16 -17.98 -20.18 5.32
N ASN A 17 -17.11 -21.14 5.02
CA ASN A 17 -17.53 -22.49 4.61
C ASN A 17 -18.30 -23.20 5.73
N ALA A 18 -17.91 -23.03 6.99
CA ALA A 18 -18.60 -23.61 8.13
C ALA A 18 -20.03 -23.06 8.29
N ARG A 19 -20.23 -21.76 8.07
CA ARG A 19 -21.58 -21.15 8.08
C ARG A 19 -22.40 -21.49 6.83
N LYS A 20 -21.75 -21.55 5.66
CA LYS A 20 -22.39 -22.04 4.42
C LYS A 20 -22.85 -23.49 4.53
N ALA A 21 -22.09 -24.34 5.21
CA ALA A 21 -22.49 -25.72 5.51
C ALA A 21 -23.71 -25.79 6.44
N LYS A 22 -23.95 -24.75 7.26
CA LYS A 22 -25.17 -24.61 8.07
C LYS A 22 -26.36 -24.05 7.28
N GLY A 23 -26.20 -23.78 5.99
CA GLY A 23 -27.24 -23.19 5.13
C GLY A 23 -27.33 -21.67 5.18
N GLU A 24 -26.43 -21.00 5.90
CA GLU A 24 -26.39 -19.53 5.93
C GLU A 24 -25.53 -18.98 4.79
N HIS A 25 -25.89 -17.81 4.27
CA HIS A 25 -25.08 -17.07 3.31
C HIS A 25 -24.48 -15.82 3.97
N PRO A 26 -23.59 -15.97 4.98
CA PRO A 26 -23.02 -14.82 5.66
C PRO A 26 -22.12 -14.03 4.73
N SER A 27 -22.11 -12.71 4.92
CA SER A 27 -21.13 -11.85 4.29
C SER A 27 -19.77 -12.01 4.97
N ILE A 28 -18.71 -11.61 4.26
CA ILE A 28 -17.35 -11.57 4.82
C ILE A 28 -17.33 -10.68 6.07
N SER A 29 -18.10 -9.59 6.09
CA SER A 29 -18.19 -8.66 7.23
C SER A 29 -18.62 -9.34 8.52
N ASP A 30 -19.61 -10.23 8.43
CA ASP A 30 -20.22 -10.90 9.59
C ASP A 30 -19.24 -11.89 10.23
N VAL A 31 -18.42 -12.52 9.41
CA VAL A 31 -17.44 -13.53 9.84
C VAL A 31 -16.09 -12.89 10.19
N ALA A 32 -15.80 -11.70 9.68
CA ALA A 32 -14.52 -11.03 9.88
C ALA A 32 -14.29 -10.64 11.34
N THR A 33 -15.32 -10.21 12.07
CA THR A 33 -15.23 -9.82 13.49
C THR A 33 -14.82 -11.01 14.36
N GLU A 34 -15.48 -12.15 14.18
CA GLU A 34 -15.16 -13.40 14.87
C GLU A 34 -13.81 -13.96 14.43
N ALA A 35 -13.50 -13.92 13.13
CA ALA A 35 -12.20 -14.35 12.64
C ALA A 35 -11.07 -13.50 13.26
N LYS A 36 -11.29 -12.19 13.46
CA LYS A 36 -10.28 -11.27 13.98
C LYS A 36 -9.87 -11.63 15.40
N LYS A 37 -10.83 -12.00 16.26
CA LYS A 37 -10.56 -12.48 17.63
C LYS A 37 -9.67 -13.72 17.63
N ASP A 38 -9.99 -14.70 16.80
CA ASP A 38 -9.18 -15.93 16.67
C ASP A 38 -7.80 -15.61 16.10
N TRP A 39 -7.71 -14.71 15.12
CA TRP A 39 -6.45 -14.31 14.51
C TRP A 39 -5.50 -13.60 15.47
N ILE A 40 -6.03 -12.80 16.40
CA ILE A 40 -5.24 -12.22 17.50
C ILE A 40 -4.64 -13.35 18.36
N SER A 41 -5.44 -14.37 18.71
CA SER A 41 -4.97 -15.52 19.48
C SER A 41 -3.94 -16.38 18.71
N ILE A 42 -4.10 -16.53 17.40
CA ILE A 42 -3.14 -17.22 16.53
C ILE A 42 -1.82 -16.46 16.46
N LYS A 43 -1.87 -15.13 16.35
CA LYS A 43 -0.67 -14.28 16.39
C LYS A 43 0.04 -14.33 17.75
N ALA A 44 -0.72 -14.38 18.83
CA ALA A 44 -0.18 -14.55 20.18
C ALA A 44 0.39 -15.97 20.43
N GLY A 45 0.15 -16.93 19.53
CA GLY A 45 0.59 -18.32 19.67
C GLY A 45 -0.23 -19.15 20.67
N THR A 46 -1.27 -18.56 21.28
CA THR A 46 -2.14 -19.19 22.28
C THR A 46 -3.19 -20.10 21.65
N HIS A 47 -3.41 -20.02 20.34
CA HIS A 47 -4.40 -20.83 19.65
C HIS A 47 -4.02 -22.33 19.64
N ALA A 48 -4.97 -23.19 20.01
CA ALA A 48 -4.76 -24.63 20.18
C ALA A 48 -4.47 -25.36 18.86
N LEU A 49 -5.09 -24.91 17.75
CA LEU A 49 -5.08 -25.64 16.47
C LEU A 49 -4.15 -25.03 15.40
N TYR A 50 -3.80 -23.75 15.53
CA TYR A 50 -3.24 -22.97 14.43
C TYR A 50 -2.06 -22.11 14.85
N GLU A 51 -1.11 -21.97 13.95
CA GLU A 51 0.00 -21.02 14.03
C GLU A 51 -0.03 -20.06 12.84
N GLN A 52 0.58 -18.90 12.99
CA GLN A 52 0.65 -17.92 11.91
C GLN A 52 1.48 -18.47 10.74
N GLY A 53 0.83 -18.66 9.59
CA GLY A 53 1.51 -19.04 8.35
C GLY A 53 2.15 -17.83 7.65
N LYS A 54 3.22 -18.09 6.88
CA LYS A 54 3.77 -17.10 5.94
C LYS A 54 2.88 -17.00 4.70
N SER A 55 2.51 -15.76 4.37
CA SER A 55 1.81 -15.44 3.12
C SER A 55 2.64 -15.90 1.92
N LYS A 56 2.02 -16.66 1.00
CA LYS A 56 2.61 -16.92 -0.32
C LYS A 56 2.41 -15.67 -1.17
N PHE A 57 3.47 -14.88 -1.32
CA PHE A 57 3.48 -13.73 -2.20
C PHE A 57 3.38 -14.19 -3.66
N PHE A 58 2.17 -14.19 -4.22
CA PHE A 58 1.99 -14.33 -5.67
C PHE A 58 2.44 -13.02 -6.30
N GLY A 59 3.74 -12.93 -6.62
CA GLY A 59 4.29 -11.76 -7.30
C GLY A 59 3.47 -11.45 -8.55
N LYS A 60 3.03 -10.20 -8.70
CA LYS A 60 2.35 -9.72 -9.91
C LYS A 60 3.24 -10.05 -11.12
N LYS A 61 2.86 -11.07 -11.89
CA LYS A 61 3.49 -11.38 -13.17
C LYS A 61 3.34 -10.12 -14.02
N LYS A 62 4.44 -9.41 -14.30
CA LYS A 62 4.42 -8.22 -15.16
C LYS A 62 3.83 -8.64 -16.50
N THR A 63 2.56 -8.31 -16.75
CA THR A 63 1.97 -8.45 -18.06
C THR A 63 2.77 -7.54 -18.99
N LYS A 64 3.47 -8.13 -19.97
CA LYS A 64 4.13 -7.37 -21.03
C LYS A 64 3.06 -6.51 -21.68
N LYS A 65 3.11 -5.21 -21.39
CA LYS A 65 2.22 -4.20 -21.99
C LYS A 65 2.47 -4.25 -23.50
N THR A 66 1.55 -4.83 -24.27
CA THR A 66 1.57 -4.77 -25.72
C THR A 66 1.61 -3.30 -26.10
N GLN A 67 2.76 -2.82 -26.56
CA GLN A 67 2.91 -1.43 -26.98
C GLN A 67 2.03 -1.22 -28.22
N LYS A 68 0.91 -0.51 -28.05
CA LYS A 68 0.24 0.15 -29.17
C LYS A 68 1.30 1.03 -29.82
N VAL A 69 1.69 0.70 -31.05
CA VAL A 69 2.61 1.49 -31.85
C VAL A 69 1.96 2.86 -32.08
N GLY A 70 2.32 3.82 -31.23
CA GLY A 70 1.93 5.20 -31.39
C GLY A 70 2.57 5.75 -32.66
N LYS A 71 1.73 6.25 -33.56
CA LYS A 71 2.10 6.94 -34.80
C LYS A 71 3.25 7.91 -34.52
N LYS A 72 4.42 7.68 -35.14
CA LYS A 72 5.61 8.53 -34.98
C LYS A 72 5.27 9.95 -35.46
N ASN A 73 5.04 10.86 -34.52
CA ASN A 73 5.02 12.28 -34.84
C ASN A 73 6.43 12.67 -35.31
N LYS A 74 6.52 13.30 -36.49
CA LYS A 74 7.78 13.82 -37.03
C LYS A 74 8.44 14.70 -35.96
N LYS A 75 9.71 14.43 -35.68
CA LYS A 75 10.52 15.20 -34.73
C LYS A 75 10.61 16.64 -35.25
N GLY A 76 9.85 17.55 -34.66
CA GLY A 76 10.21 18.97 -34.71
C GLY A 76 11.57 19.13 -34.04
N THR A 77 12.38 20.07 -34.53
CA THR A 77 13.67 20.40 -33.94
C THR A 77 13.51 20.70 -32.46
N ASP A 78 14.13 19.90 -31.61
CA ASP A 78 14.08 20.09 -30.17
C ASP A 78 14.98 21.27 -29.80
N VAL A 79 14.35 22.45 -29.70
CA VAL A 79 15.00 23.71 -29.33
C VAL A 79 15.77 23.58 -28.01
N ALA A 80 15.33 22.71 -27.10
CA ALA A 80 16.04 22.42 -25.86
C ALA A 80 17.43 21.80 -26.09
N SER A 81 17.51 20.86 -27.04
CA SER A 81 18.75 20.16 -27.39
C SER A 81 19.77 21.13 -28.00
N ILE A 82 19.33 22.01 -28.89
CA ILE A 82 20.20 23.00 -29.54
C ILE A 82 20.76 23.99 -28.51
N LEU A 83 19.92 24.50 -27.60
CA LEU A 83 20.33 25.43 -26.56
C LEU A 83 21.30 24.83 -25.53
N SER A 84 21.33 23.49 -25.39
CA SER A 84 22.23 22.81 -24.46
C SER A 84 23.70 22.80 -24.93
N HIS A 85 23.93 22.89 -26.24
CA HIS A 85 25.28 22.93 -26.82
C HIS A 85 25.89 24.34 -26.85
N ILE A 86 25.10 25.36 -26.51
CA ILE A 86 25.53 26.76 -26.53
C ILE A 86 25.90 27.20 -25.10
N LYS A 87 27.12 27.70 -24.91
CA LYS A 87 27.56 28.28 -23.64
C LYS A 87 26.91 29.66 -23.44
N LEU A 88 25.77 29.69 -22.76
CA LEU A 88 25.09 30.93 -22.39
C LEU A 88 25.59 31.46 -21.03
N CYS A 89 25.76 32.78 -20.91
CA CYS A 89 26.04 33.40 -19.62
C CYS A 89 24.84 33.23 -18.65
N PRO A 90 25.05 33.33 -17.33
CA PRO A 90 24.01 33.07 -16.33
C PRO A 90 22.77 33.96 -16.48
N LYS A 91 22.94 35.21 -16.93
CA LYS A 91 21.84 36.15 -17.18
C LYS A 91 20.98 35.68 -18.36
N CYS A 92 21.61 35.38 -19.51
CA CYS A 92 20.91 34.90 -20.71
C CYS A 92 20.22 33.55 -20.48
N LYS A 93 20.84 32.63 -19.74
CA LYS A 93 20.25 31.32 -19.41
C LYS A 93 18.95 31.46 -18.61
N LYS A 94 18.87 32.42 -17.69
CA LYS A 94 17.64 32.70 -16.92
C LYS A 94 16.53 33.26 -17.81
N THR A 95 16.86 34.18 -18.72
CA THR A 95 15.90 34.77 -19.67
C THR A 95 15.33 33.72 -20.61
N VAL A 96 16.18 32.86 -21.19
CA VAL A 96 15.79 31.77 -22.08
C VAL A 96 14.87 30.76 -21.37
N LYS A 97 15.21 30.37 -20.13
CA LYS A 97 14.35 29.49 -19.32
C LYS A 97 12.99 30.11 -18.99
N LYS A 98 12.95 31.41 -18.68
CA LYS A 98 11.70 32.14 -18.42
C LYS A 98 10.82 32.19 -19.69
N ALA A 99 11.42 32.46 -20.84
CA ALA A 99 10.72 32.54 -22.13
C ALA A 99 10.20 31.16 -22.61
N LEU A 100 10.93 30.07 -22.37
CA LEU A 100 10.54 28.71 -22.76
C LEU A 100 9.53 28.04 -21.80
N GLY A 101 9.35 28.58 -20.60
CA GLY A 101 8.32 28.17 -19.64
C GLY A 101 8.35 26.67 -19.24
N LYS A 102 7.21 26.15 -18.76
CA LYS A 102 7.00 24.75 -18.28
C LYS A 102 7.20 23.67 -19.37
N ARG A 103 7.48 24.05 -20.63
CA ARG A 103 7.62 23.10 -21.75
C ARG A 103 8.88 22.21 -21.65
N MET A 104 9.80 22.47 -20.71
CA MET A 104 10.99 21.65 -20.46
C MET A 104 10.84 20.63 -19.31
N LYS A 105 9.74 20.63 -18.53
CA LYS A 105 9.58 19.66 -17.43
C LYS A 105 9.00 18.35 -17.95
N LYS A 106 9.87 17.37 -18.22
CA LYS A 106 9.51 15.96 -18.34
C LYS A 106 9.86 15.23 -17.04
N GLY A 107 8.85 14.62 -16.40
CA GLY A 107 9.00 13.46 -15.51
C GLY A 107 9.28 13.80 -14.05
N GLY A 108 8.36 13.40 -13.16
CA GLY A 108 8.42 13.69 -11.73
C GLY A 108 9.35 12.76 -10.96
N ASP A 109 9.86 13.31 -9.87
CA ASP A 109 10.27 12.60 -8.66
C ASP A 109 9.97 13.57 -7.52
N GLU A 110 8.96 13.28 -6.72
CA GLU A 110 8.62 14.01 -5.50
C GLU A 110 8.74 13.01 -4.34
N PRO A 111 9.55 13.31 -3.31
CA PRO A 111 9.89 12.34 -2.27
C PRO A 111 8.73 12.10 -1.30
N VAL A 112 8.36 10.82 -1.18
CA VAL A 112 7.45 10.23 -0.20
C VAL A 112 8.15 10.22 1.17
N GLU A 113 8.18 11.35 1.87
CA GLU A 113 8.69 11.40 3.26
C GLU A 113 7.69 12.01 4.25
N GLU A 114 6.63 12.67 3.78
CA GLU A 114 5.72 13.42 4.65
C GLU A 114 4.58 12.58 5.26
N GLU A 115 4.29 11.40 4.70
CA GLU A 115 3.17 10.55 5.16
C GLU A 115 3.48 9.76 6.44
N GLN A 116 4.77 9.53 6.74
CA GLN A 116 5.20 8.69 7.87
C GLN A 116 5.10 9.38 9.24
N LYS A 117 5.13 10.71 9.29
CA LYS A 117 5.03 11.46 10.56
C LYS A 117 3.60 11.55 11.10
N ARG A 118 2.58 11.34 10.26
CA ARG A 118 1.18 11.39 10.69
C ARG A 118 0.77 10.14 11.48
N TYR A 119 1.32 8.98 11.13
CA TYR A 119 0.94 7.70 11.74
C TYR A 119 1.42 7.55 13.19
N VAL A 120 2.59 8.11 13.53
CA VAL A 120 3.15 7.97 14.89
C VAL A 120 2.38 8.79 15.92
N LYS A 121 1.74 9.90 15.52
CA LYS A 121 0.98 10.76 16.44
C LYS A 121 -0.40 10.17 16.81
N GLU A 122 -0.94 9.29 15.98
CA GLU A 122 -2.27 8.67 16.20
C GLU A 122 -2.20 7.45 17.14
N GLU A 123 -1.02 6.86 17.36
CA GLU A 123 -0.83 5.73 18.29
C GLU A 123 -0.61 6.16 19.74
N GLU A 124 -0.23 7.42 19.99
CA GLU A 124 0.06 7.91 21.35
C GLU A 124 -1.21 8.31 22.13
N GLU A 125 -2.31 8.64 21.44
CA GLU A 125 -3.55 9.14 22.07
C GLU A 125 -4.50 8.02 22.55
N VAL A 126 -4.23 6.75 22.22
CA VAL A 126 -5.14 5.61 22.53
C VAL A 126 -4.77 4.91 23.84
N VAL A 127 -3.72 5.35 24.55
CA VAL A 127 -3.21 4.66 25.75
C VAL A 127 -3.83 5.20 27.05
N GLU A 128 -4.41 6.40 27.08
CA GLU A 128 -4.88 7.01 28.35
C GLU A 128 -6.28 6.55 28.81
N ASP A 129 -7.17 6.08 27.93
CA ASP A 129 -8.55 5.74 28.31
C ASP A 129 -8.72 4.35 28.97
N ASN A 130 -7.67 3.51 29.02
CA ASN A 130 -7.81 2.11 29.45
C ASN A 130 -7.45 1.87 30.92
N ASP A 131 -6.84 2.85 31.61
CA ASP A 131 -6.48 2.71 33.03
C ASP A 131 -7.63 3.10 33.98
N GLU A 132 -8.63 3.87 33.52
CA GLU A 132 -9.75 4.30 34.37
C GLU A 132 -10.83 3.21 34.53
N GLN A 133 -10.96 2.32 33.54
CA GLN A 133 -11.94 1.22 33.54
C GLN A 133 -11.62 0.09 34.52
N LEU A 134 -10.37 -0.02 35.01
CA LEU A 134 -9.94 -1.06 35.94
C LEU A 134 -10.20 -0.71 37.42
N SER A 135 -10.56 0.54 37.72
CA SER A 135 -10.83 0.99 39.10
C SER A 135 -12.29 0.79 39.56
N GLN A 136 -13.23 0.51 38.64
CA GLN A 136 -14.65 0.33 38.96
C GLN A 136 -15.05 -1.11 39.30
N PHE A 137 -14.10 -2.05 39.31
CA PHE A 137 -14.34 -3.47 39.60
C PHE A 137 -13.54 -4.00 40.82
N ALA A 138 -13.01 -3.12 41.68
CA ALA A 138 -12.34 -3.48 42.92
C ALA A 138 -13.18 -3.10 44.15
#